data_AF-A0A3S0F0J5-F1
#
_entry.id   AF-A0A3S0F0J5-F1
#
_cell.length_a   1.000
_cell.length_b   1.000
_cell.length_c   1.000
_cell.angle_alpha   90.00
_cell.angle_beta   90.00
_cell.angle_gamma   90.00
#
_symmetry.space_group_name_H-M   'P 1'
#
loop_
_entity.id
_entity.type
_entity.pdbx_description
1 polymer ?
#
loop_
_entity_poly.entity_id
_entity_poly.type
_entity_poly.pdbx_seq_one_letter_code
_entity_poly.pdbx_strand_id
1 'polypeptide(L)'
;MLLCAIGVSAKAQEALIGADVESLLAYARERNPDYAAMRHEADAAAERVTPAGALPDPKFRTELRDITRMGDQNPALLPAQVGSTR
;
A
#
# COMPACT_ATOMS: atom_id res chain seq x y z
N MET A 1 -17.93 62.62 21.73
CA MET A 1 -17.37 61.50 22.52
C MET A 1 -17.07 60.36 21.56
N LEU A 2 -15.79 60.09 21.33
CA LEU A 2 -15.31 59.03 20.42
C LEU A 2 -15.26 57.73 21.23
N LEU A 3 -16.10 56.75 20.88
CA LEU A 3 -16.17 55.47 21.57
C LEU A 3 -15.20 54.49 20.88
N CYS A 4 -14.03 54.27 21.48
CA CYS A 4 -13.08 53.24 21.05
C CYS A 4 -13.69 51.85 21.32
N ALA A 5 -13.94 51.09 20.26
CA ALA A 5 -14.24 49.65 20.38
C ALA A 5 -12.93 48.90 20.61
N ILE A 6 -12.74 48.38 21.83
CA ILE A 6 -11.61 47.52 22.17
C ILE A 6 -11.97 46.11 21.67
N GLY A 7 -11.38 45.72 20.54
CA GLY A 7 -11.45 44.34 20.07
C GLY A 7 -10.69 43.42 21.02
N VAL A 8 -11.41 42.57 21.74
CA VAL A 8 -10.79 41.50 22.53
C VAL A 8 -10.33 40.43 21.55
N SER A 9 -9.04 40.43 21.21
CA SER A 9 -8.44 39.30 20.52
C SER A 9 -8.37 38.12 21.49
N ALA A 10 -9.24 37.13 21.30
CA ALA A 10 -9.14 35.83 21.93
C ALA A 10 -7.78 35.22 21.55
N LYS A 11 -6.82 35.28 22.47
CA LYS A 11 -5.60 34.49 22.37
C LYS A 11 -6.04 33.04 22.48
N ALA A 12 -5.82 32.24 21.44
CA ALA A 12 -5.91 30.79 21.55
C ALA A 12 -4.98 30.40 22.70
N GLN A 13 -5.56 30.06 23.85
CA GLN A 13 -4.81 29.60 25.00
C GLN A 13 -4.16 28.30 24.53
N GLU A 14 -2.86 28.32 24.26
CA GLU A 14 -2.10 27.11 23.99
C GLU A 14 -2.30 26.23 25.23
N ALA A 15 -3.16 25.22 25.11
CA ALA A 15 -3.57 24.43 26.25
C ALA A 15 -2.31 23.78 26.81
N LEU A 16 -1.94 24.18 28.04
CA LEU A 16 -0.78 23.62 28.71
C LEU A 16 -0.91 22.09 28.69
N ILE A 17 0.15 21.41 28.27
CA ILE A 17 0.20 19.95 28.30
C ILE A 17 -0.13 19.52 29.73
N GLY A 18 -1.19 18.73 29.90
CA GLY A 18 -1.64 18.30 31.23
C GLY A 18 -2.79 19.10 31.85
N ALA A 19 -3.37 20.08 31.16
CA ALA A 19 -4.61 20.72 31.59
C ALA A 19 -5.79 19.74 31.65
N ASP A 20 -5.76 18.71 30.80
CA ASP A 20 -6.72 17.62 30.77
C ASP A 20 -6.04 16.32 30.28
N VAL A 21 -6.72 15.19 30.50
CA VAL A 21 -6.20 13.86 30.15
C VAL A 21 -6.09 13.67 28.64
N GLU A 22 -6.97 14.28 27.85
CA GLU A 22 -6.96 14.13 26.40
C GLU A 22 -5.72 14.80 25.81
N SER A 23 -5.33 15.97 26.31
CA SER A 23 -4.08 16.65 25.97
C SER A 23 -2.86 15.77 26.23
N LEU A 24 -2.84 15.07 27.37
CA LEU A 24 -1.75 14.13 27.70
C LEU A 24 -1.74 12.91 26.78
N LEU A 25 -2.90 12.33 26.48
CA LEU A 25 -3.02 11.19 25.58
C LEU A 25 -2.64 11.58 24.14
N ALA A 26 -3.06 12.75 23.67
CA ALA A 26 -2.68 13.29 22.37
C ALA A 26 -1.16 13.48 22.29
N TYR A 27 -0.57 14.14 23.29
CA TYR A 27 0.87 14.33 23.37
C TYR A 27 1.63 12.99 23.37
N ALA A 28 1.17 12.01 24.15
CA ALA A 28 1.78 10.70 24.23
C ALA A 28 1.66 9.93 22.89
N ARG A 29 0.48 9.90 22.27
CA ARG A 29 0.27 9.24 20.96
C ARG A 29 1.15 9.85 19.86
N GLU A 30 1.37 11.16 19.90
CA GLU A 30 2.16 11.88 18.89
C GLU A 30 3.67 11.63 19.04
N ARG A 31 4.17 11.38 20.26
CA ARG A 31 5.62 11.30 20.56
C ARG A 31 6.10 9.94 21.04
N ASN A 32 5.21 8.96 21.22
CA ASN A 32 5.59 7.63 21.67
C ASN A 32 6.02 6.75 20.47
N PRO A 33 7.30 6.34 20.39
CA PRO A 33 7.80 5.52 19.28
C PRO A 33 7.20 4.10 19.27
N ASP A 34 6.93 3.51 20.43
CA ASP A 34 6.32 2.17 20.52
C ASP A 34 4.88 2.20 19.99
N TYR A 35 4.13 3.24 20.31
CA TYR A 35 2.78 3.45 19.76
C TYR A 35 2.81 3.60 18.23
N ALA A 36 3.76 4.37 17.70
CA ALA A 36 3.94 4.53 16.26
C ALA A 36 4.27 3.18 15.59
N ALA A 37 5.16 2.38 16.19
CA ALA A 37 5.51 1.05 15.69
C ALA A 37 4.31 0.11 15.66
N MET A 38 3.49 0.08 16.73
CA MET A 38 2.26 -0.71 16.77
C MET A 38 1.27 -0.30 15.67
N ARG A 39 1.13 1.01 15.41
CA ARG A 39 0.27 1.51 14.33
C ARG A 39 0.77 1.04 12.96
N HIS A 40 2.08 1.15 12.71
CA HIS A 40 2.66 0.69 11.45
C HIS A 40 2.53 -0.82 11.25
N GLU A 41 2.67 -1.63 12.31
CA GLU A 41 2.44 -3.07 12.22
C GLU A 41 0.97 -3.39 11.89
N ALA A 42 0.02 -2.66 12.47
CA ALA A 42 -1.39 -2.79 12.15
C ALA A 42 -1.69 -2.42 10.69
N ASP A 43 -1.13 -1.30 10.20
CA ASP A 43 -1.26 -0.88 8.81
C ASP A 43 -0.67 -1.94 7.86
N ALA A 44 0.53 -2.46 8.16
CA ALA A 44 1.17 -3.51 7.39
C ALA A 44 0.36 -4.82 7.41
N ALA A 45 -0.26 -5.18 8.54
CA ALA A 45 -1.14 -6.34 8.63
C ALA A 45 -2.40 -6.18 7.78
N ALA A 46 -2.99 -4.99 7.74
CA ALA A 46 -4.12 -4.68 6.87
C ALA A 46 -3.75 -4.83 5.38
N GLU A 47 -2.58 -4.33 4.98
CA GLU A 47 -2.06 -4.48 3.62
C GLU A 47 -1.68 -5.91 3.23
N ARG A 48 -1.51 -6.84 4.18
CA ARG A 48 -1.34 -8.27 3.84
C ARG A 48 -2.65 -8.96 3.45
N VAL A 49 -3.80 -8.40 3.81
CA VAL A 49 -5.12 -8.95 3.46
C VAL A 49 -5.41 -8.74 1.97
N THR A 50 -4.98 -7.61 1.39
CA THR A 50 -5.20 -7.28 -0.02
C THR A 50 -4.53 -8.27 -1.01
N PRO A 51 -3.24 -8.69 -0.86
CA PRO A 51 -2.64 -9.69 -1.73
C PRO A 51 -3.17 -11.10 -1.49
N ALA A 52 -3.69 -11.42 -0.29
CA ALA A 52 -4.27 -12.74 -0.01
C ALA A 52 -5.63 -12.97 -0.70
N GLY A 53 -6.38 -11.89 -0.98
CA GLY A 53 -7.66 -11.93 -1.67
C GLY A 53 -7.59 -11.71 -3.19
N ALA A 54 -6.44 -11.29 -3.72
CA ALA A 54 -6.26 -11.13 -5.16
C ALA A 54 -6.09 -12.50 -5.81
N LEU A 55 -7.01 -12.87 -6.71
CA LEU A 55 -6.79 -14.00 -7.60
C LEU A 55 -5.48 -13.74 -8.36
N PRO A 56 -4.59 -14.74 -8.55
CA PRO A 56 -3.39 -14.56 -9.34
C PRO A 56 -3.75 -13.97 -10.71
N ASP A 57 -2.98 -12.98 -11.17
CA ASP A 57 -3.15 -12.43 -12.52
C ASP A 57 -3.15 -13.57 -13.54
N PRO A 58 -4.06 -13.55 -14.53
CA PRO A 58 -4.08 -14.58 -15.56
C PRO A 58 -2.75 -14.59 -16.32
N LYS A 59 -1.99 -15.68 -16.19
CA LYS A 59 -0.71 -15.86 -16.88
C LYS A 59 -0.93 -16.59 -18.19
N PHE A 60 -0.56 -15.96 -19.29
CA PHE A 60 -0.51 -16.60 -20.60
C PHE A 60 0.87 -17.23 -20.81
N ARG A 61 0.90 -18.50 -21.22
CA ARG A 61 2.10 -19.19 -21.67
C ARG A 61 1.81 -19.79 -23.04
N THR A 62 2.79 -19.70 -23.94
CA THR A 62 2.76 -20.36 -25.23
C THR A 62 4.01 -21.20 -25.42
N GLU A 63 3.86 -22.45 -25.83
CA GLU A 63 4.96 -23.35 -26.15
C GLU A 63 4.81 -23.97 -27.54
N LEU A 64 5.93 -24.09 -28.25
CA LEU A 64 6.02 -24.81 -29.52
C LEU A 64 6.29 -26.29 -29.25
N ARG A 65 5.54 -27.17 -29.89
CA ARG A 65 5.65 -28.63 -29.73
C ARG A 65 5.97 -29.31 -31.06
N ASP A 66 6.58 -30.48 -30.99
CA ASP A 66 6.91 -31.31 -32.16
C ASP A 66 7.81 -30.58 -33.17
N ILE A 67 8.89 -29.97 -32.66
CA ILE A 67 9.87 -29.24 -33.47
C ILE A 67 10.54 -30.10 -34.55
N THR A 68 10.65 -31.41 -34.31
CA THR A 68 11.22 -32.42 -35.23
C THR A 68 10.14 -33.42 -35.62
N ARG A 69 9.22 -32.97 -36.48
CA ARG A 69 8.06 -33.73 -36.98
C ARG A 69 8.42 -35.18 -37.32
N MET A 70 8.01 -36.14 -36.49
CA MET A 70 8.25 -37.58 -36.69
C MET A 70 9.71 -37.97 -37.00
N GLY A 71 10.69 -37.27 -36.39
CA GLY A 71 12.11 -37.62 -36.51
C GLY A 71 12.88 -36.91 -37.62
N ASP A 72 12.32 -35.84 -38.19
CA ASP A 72 13.03 -34.98 -39.14
C ASP A 72 14.31 -34.38 -38.51
N GLN A 73 15.41 -34.35 -39.28
CA GLN A 73 16.72 -33.87 -38.80
C GLN A 73 16.87 -32.35 -38.92
N ASN A 74 15.90 -31.65 -39.52
CA ASN A 74 15.88 -30.20 -39.62
C ASN A 74 14.75 -29.60 -38.74
N PRO A 75 15.05 -29.08 -37.53
CA PRO A 75 14.03 -28.60 -36.61
C PRO A 75 13.32 -27.34 -37.13
N ALA A 76 12.01 -27.26 -36.93
CA ALA A 76 11.20 -26.10 -37.28
C ALA A 76 11.53 -24.90 -36.39
N LEU A 77 11.94 -23.79 -37.01
CA LEU A 77 12.34 -22.56 -36.32
C LEU A 77 11.21 -21.51 -36.24
N LEU A 78 10.21 -21.64 -37.10
CA LEU A 78 9.06 -20.73 -37.15
C LEU A 78 7.84 -21.38 -36.50
N PRO A 79 7.04 -20.64 -35.70
CA PRO A 79 5.82 -21.17 -35.10
C PRO A 79 4.83 -21.79 -36.09
N ALA A 80 4.78 -21.30 -37.33
CA ALA A 80 3.91 -21.85 -38.37
C ALA A 80 4.33 -23.25 -38.87
N GLN A 81 5.51 -23.72 -38.49
CA GLN A 81 6.12 -24.94 -39.02
C GLN A 81 6.18 -26.08 -37.99
N VAL A 82 5.88 -25.80 -36.72
CA VAL A 82 5.85 -26.81 -35.65
C VAL A 82 4.53 -27.60 -35.68
N GLY A 83 4.50 -28.80 -35.07
CA GLY A 83 3.32 -29.66 -35.12
C GLY A 83 2.13 -29.14 -34.30
N SER A 84 2.40 -28.43 -33.20
CA SER A 84 1.35 -27.82 -32.36
C SER A 84 1.89 -26.65 -31.54
N THR A 85 1.00 -25.74 -31.16
CA THR A 85 1.25 -24.64 -30.22
C THR A 85 0.21 -24.69 -29.10
N ARG A 86 0.61 -24.60 -27.84
CA ARG A 86 -0.31 -24.64 -26.68
C ARG A 86 -0.05 -23.49 -25.72
#